data_AF-A0AAU2XV89-F1
#
_entry.id   AF-A0AAU2XV89-F1
#
_cell.length_a   1.000
_cell.length_b   1.000
_cell.length_c   1.000
_cell.angle_alpha   90.00
_cell.angle_beta   90.00
_cell.angle_gamma   90.00
#
_symmetry.space_group_name_H-M   'P 1'
#
loop_
_entity.id
_entity.type
_entity.pdbx_description
1 polymer ?
#
loop_
_entity_poly.entity_id
_entity_poly.type
_entity_poly.pdbx_seq_one_letter_code
_entity_poly.pdbx_strand_id
1 'polypeptide(L)'
;MSGRLTAGWGRAESFVTRLFLAAVFALGLVAQFVKPVGDALQDKVYLGGALLTVVGYVLYAEVQRLHAAHTSQRESEEALGGVVRRLEGEVQRLNAVLRPRAGEVVTPRDLEREFQEALEAGGDVRLTVLGFTGETFATPLRTILQGLNRDPLRTVSLRVLVPDFTKEIEVPGQVGADGKVSDAPRFREQLRHQIAEHESSLKSQIGRMALAGRGTLTVEFRVLHMSPSLKLYFISNDVVYEGIYDKLDLRPAPEVTAAPEAGDGLLLDLIGYDSLLTRWSLDGGDHARAIIMRRRELFETFWKAAHELTPATPLPAQPGAS
;
A
#
# COMPACT_ATOMS: atom_id res chain seq x y z
N MET A 1 39.15 -35.94 2.97
CA MET A 1 38.05 -36.93 3.12
C MET A 1 37.74 -37.26 4.59
N SER A 2 37.70 -36.28 5.50
CA SER A 2 37.53 -36.51 6.96
C SER A 2 36.26 -35.85 7.56
N GLY A 3 35.28 -35.48 6.72
CA GLY A 3 34.06 -34.77 7.15
C GLY A 3 32.79 -35.60 7.22
N ARG A 4 32.82 -36.88 6.81
CA ARG A 4 31.64 -37.77 6.80
C ARG A 4 31.58 -38.75 7.96
N LEU A 5 32.65 -38.91 8.73
CA LEU A 5 32.70 -39.84 9.88
C LEU A 5 32.29 -39.18 11.21
N THR A 6 32.36 -37.84 11.32
CA THR A 6 32.00 -37.10 12.55
C THR A 6 30.49 -36.85 12.69
N ALA A 7 29.76 -36.71 11.59
CA ALA A 7 28.30 -36.48 11.62
C ALA A 7 27.48 -37.75 11.97
N GLY A 8 28.08 -38.94 11.89
CA GLY A 8 27.44 -40.20 12.28
C GLY A 8 27.52 -40.47 13.80
N TRP A 9 28.56 -39.97 14.46
CA TRP A 9 28.81 -40.23 15.88
C TRP A 9 27.83 -39.51 16.82
N GLY A 10 27.47 -38.25 16.53
CA GLY A 10 26.51 -37.51 17.38
C GLY A 10 25.09 -38.08 17.39
N ARG A 11 24.65 -38.70 16.27
CA ARG A 11 23.35 -39.40 16.21
C ARG A 11 23.37 -40.76 16.90
N ALA A 12 24.49 -41.48 16.80
CA ALA A 12 24.67 -42.75 17.51
C ALA A 12 24.67 -42.52 19.04
N GLU A 13 25.31 -41.45 19.51
CA GLU A 13 25.38 -41.11 20.93
C GLU A 13 23.99 -40.88 21.53
N SER A 14 23.16 -40.03 20.90
CA SER A 14 21.78 -39.77 21.35
C SER A 14 20.88 -41.02 21.32
N PHE A 15 21.05 -41.89 20.33
CA PHE A 15 20.29 -43.14 20.25
C PHE A 15 20.71 -44.13 21.34
N VAL A 16 22.01 -44.25 21.61
CA VAL A 16 22.55 -45.10 22.68
C VAL A 16 22.10 -44.62 24.05
N THR A 17 22.11 -43.30 24.31
CA THR A 17 21.65 -42.77 25.59
C THR A 17 20.14 -42.99 25.79
N ARG A 18 19.34 -42.81 24.73
CA ARG A 18 17.89 -43.11 24.77
C ARG A 18 17.62 -44.60 25.00
N LEU A 19 18.37 -45.49 24.34
CA LEU A 19 18.25 -46.94 24.52
C LEU A 19 18.64 -47.36 25.96
N PHE A 20 19.69 -46.76 26.51
CA PHE A 20 20.15 -47.01 27.87
C PHE A 20 19.13 -46.53 28.91
N LEU A 21 18.59 -45.31 28.76
CA LEU A 21 17.53 -44.79 29.63
C LEU A 21 16.24 -45.61 29.54
N ALA A 22 15.85 -46.06 28.34
CA ALA A 22 14.71 -46.93 28.15
C ALA A 22 14.90 -48.31 28.80
N ALA A 23 16.10 -48.89 28.70
CA ALA A 23 16.44 -50.15 29.35
C ALA A 23 16.42 -50.03 30.89
N VAL A 24 16.93 -48.93 31.43
CA VAL A 24 16.88 -48.59 32.86
C VAL A 24 15.44 -48.43 33.33
N PHE A 25 14.62 -47.69 32.58
CA PHE A 25 13.21 -47.48 32.91
C PHE A 25 12.42 -48.79 32.87
N ALA A 26 12.63 -49.60 31.84
CA ALA A 26 12.03 -50.93 31.73
C ALA A 26 12.46 -51.85 32.88
N LEU A 27 13.74 -51.82 33.29
CA LEU A 27 14.25 -52.58 34.42
C LEU A 27 13.63 -52.11 35.75
N GLY A 28 13.44 -50.80 35.94
CA GLY A 28 12.75 -50.22 37.09
C GLY A 28 11.26 -50.61 37.16
N LEU A 29 10.57 -50.65 36.02
CA LEU A 29 9.20 -51.15 35.91
C LEU A 29 9.12 -52.64 36.25
N VAL A 30 9.97 -53.47 35.67
CA VAL A 30 9.99 -54.92 35.93
C VAL A 30 10.29 -55.22 37.41
N ALA A 31 11.16 -54.45 38.05
CA ALA A 31 11.46 -54.58 39.48
C ALA A 31 10.26 -54.27 40.39
N GLN A 32 9.31 -53.42 39.96
CA GLN A 32 8.09 -53.14 40.71
C GLN A 32 7.04 -54.25 40.60
N PHE A 33 7.03 -55.01 39.50
CA PHE A 33 6.02 -56.03 39.24
C PHE A 33 6.49 -57.46 39.55
N VAL A 34 7.80 -57.69 39.71
CA VAL A 34 8.38 -59.03 39.94
C VAL A 34 9.16 -59.05 41.26
N LYS A 35 8.52 -59.54 42.34
CA LYS A 35 9.09 -59.65 43.71
C LYS A 35 10.54 -60.15 43.81
N PRO A 36 10.97 -61.24 43.15
CA PRO A 36 12.34 -61.74 43.28
C PRO A 36 13.41 -60.81 42.67
N VAL A 37 13.04 -59.88 41.79
CA VAL A 37 13.97 -58.87 41.23
C VAL A 37 14.12 -57.68 42.17
N GLY A 38 13.04 -57.29 42.86
CA GLY A 38 13.06 -56.26 43.90
C GLY A 38 13.95 -56.63 45.09
N ASP A 39 13.86 -57.88 45.56
CA ASP A 39 14.67 -58.38 46.69
C ASP A 39 16.19 -58.42 46.36
N ALA A 40 16.56 -58.72 45.11
CA ALA A 40 17.96 -58.72 44.66
C ALA A 40 18.58 -57.32 44.48
N LEU A 41 17.74 -56.30 44.30
CA LEU A 41 18.15 -54.89 44.19
C LEU A 41 18.20 -54.19 45.55
N GLN A 42 17.45 -54.69 46.53
CA GLN A 42 17.34 -54.12 47.87
C GLN A 42 18.67 -54.11 48.65
N ASP A 43 19.55 -55.09 48.41
CA ASP A 43 20.91 -55.13 48.99
C ASP A 43 21.94 -54.29 48.20
N LYS A 44 21.54 -53.63 47.10
CA LYS A 44 22.42 -52.84 46.23
C LYS A 44 21.96 -51.39 46.09
N VAL A 45 21.68 -50.75 47.23
CA VAL A 45 21.36 -49.31 47.36
C VAL A 45 22.34 -48.41 46.60
N TYR A 46 23.63 -48.79 46.53
CA TYR A 46 24.66 -48.08 45.76
C TYR A 46 24.43 -48.07 44.25
N LEU A 47 23.76 -49.09 43.69
CA LEU A 47 23.48 -49.20 42.26
C LEU A 47 22.42 -48.19 41.83
N GLY A 48 21.38 -47.99 42.65
CA GLY A 48 20.33 -46.99 42.39
C GLY A 48 20.85 -45.55 42.43
N GLY A 49 21.75 -45.24 43.37
CA GLY A 49 22.40 -43.92 43.45
C GLY A 49 23.33 -43.62 42.28
N ALA A 50 24.13 -44.59 41.86
CA ALA A 50 25.00 -44.46 40.68
C ALA A 50 24.18 -44.20 39.41
N LEU A 51 23.05 -44.89 39.26
CA LEU A 51 22.19 -44.80 38.10
C LEU A 51 21.44 -43.45 38.05
N LEU A 52 20.92 -42.97 39.18
CA LEU A 52 20.33 -41.63 39.30
C LEU A 52 21.34 -40.54 38.93
N THR A 53 22.60 -40.69 39.33
CA THR A 53 23.67 -39.73 39.04
C THR A 53 23.98 -39.67 37.54
N VAL A 54 24.03 -40.82 36.87
CA VAL A 54 24.24 -40.88 35.41
C VAL A 54 23.07 -40.25 34.66
N VAL A 55 21.83 -40.53 35.07
CA VAL A 55 20.63 -39.90 34.48
C VAL A 55 20.65 -38.39 34.69
N GLY A 56 20.98 -37.93 35.90
CA GLY A 56 21.12 -36.51 36.23
C GLY A 56 22.18 -35.80 35.38
N TYR A 57 23.34 -36.44 35.17
CA TYR A 57 24.41 -35.89 34.33
C TYR A 57 23.99 -35.76 32.86
N VAL A 58 23.34 -36.79 32.31
CA VAL A 58 22.83 -36.77 30.92
C VAL A 58 21.80 -35.66 30.73
N LEU A 59 20.84 -35.52 31.65
CA LEU A 59 19.83 -34.47 31.58
C LEU A 59 20.45 -33.08 31.69
N TYR A 60 21.42 -32.89 32.59
CA TYR A 60 22.14 -31.63 32.73
C TYR A 60 22.90 -31.25 31.46
N ALA A 61 23.59 -32.22 30.83
CA ALA A 61 24.31 -32.01 29.58
C ALA A 61 23.37 -31.62 28.42
N GLU A 62 22.20 -32.26 28.33
CA GLU A 62 21.23 -31.95 27.27
C GLU A 62 20.55 -30.59 27.50
N VAL A 63 20.23 -30.24 28.74
CA VAL A 63 19.72 -28.91 29.10
C VAL A 63 20.76 -27.83 28.79
N GLN A 64 22.04 -28.05 29.08
CA GLN A 64 23.11 -27.13 28.70
C GLN A 64 23.22 -26.95 27.17
N ARG A 65 23.16 -28.05 26.40
CA ARG A 65 23.19 -27.99 24.93
C ARG A 65 21.99 -27.21 24.37
N LEU A 66 20.79 -27.47 24.89
CA LEU A 66 19.58 -26.76 24.49
C LEU A 66 19.68 -25.26 24.81
N HIS A 67 20.21 -24.92 25.99
CA HIS A 67 20.39 -23.52 26.37
C HIS A 67 21.39 -22.79 25.46
N ALA A 68 22.51 -23.44 25.12
CA ALA A 68 23.50 -22.89 24.18
C ALA A 68 22.96 -22.71 22.74
N ALA A 69 22.08 -23.62 22.31
CA ALA A 69 21.39 -23.48 21.02
C ALA A 69 20.39 -22.31 21.04
N HIS A 70 19.62 -22.16 22.13
CA HIS A 70 18.70 -21.03 22.28
C HIS A 70 19.41 -19.67 22.34
N THR A 71 20.55 -19.58 23.04
CA THR A 71 21.32 -18.33 23.10
C THR A 71 21.89 -17.97 21.72
N SER A 72 22.44 -18.93 20.98
CA SER A 72 22.98 -18.67 19.65
C SER A 72 21.90 -18.33 18.62
N GLN A 73 20.69 -18.90 18.75
CA GLN A 73 19.53 -18.50 17.94
C GLN A 73 19.12 -17.05 18.23
N ARG A 74 19.06 -16.66 19.51
CA ARG A 74 18.71 -15.30 19.92
C ARG A 74 19.73 -14.27 19.44
N GLU A 75 21.02 -14.58 19.55
CA GLU A 75 22.11 -13.76 19.01
C GLU A 75 22.01 -13.61 17.48
N SER A 76 21.62 -14.69 16.78
CA SER A 76 21.41 -14.65 15.33
C SER A 76 20.21 -13.79 14.94
N GLU A 77 19.10 -13.85 15.67
CA GLU A 77 17.91 -13.01 15.46
C GLU A 77 18.23 -11.53 15.72
N GLU A 78 18.98 -11.22 16.79
CA GLU A 78 19.43 -9.86 17.10
C GLU A 78 20.39 -9.32 16.02
N ALA A 79 21.34 -10.15 15.55
CA ALA A 79 22.23 -9.79 14.45
C ALA A 79 21.45 -9.54 13.14
N LEU A 80 20.46 -10.38 12.82
CA LEU A 80 19.58 -10.17 11.67
C LEU A 80 18.79 -8.86 11.80
N GLY A 81 18.24 -8.58 12.99
CA GLY A 81 17.54 -7.33 13.27
C GLY A 81 18.43 -6.10 13.16
N GLY A 82 19.73 -6.22 13.44
CA GLY A 82 20.73 -5.17 13.20
C GLY A 82 21.00 -4.96 11.71
N VAL A 83 21.13 -6.04 10.94
CA VAL A 83 21.34 -5.99 9.48
C VAL A 83 20.12 -5.39 8.76
N VAL A 84 18.90 -5.77 9.14
CA VAL A 84 17.65 -5.22 8.59
C VAL A 84 17.58 -3.71 8.82
N ARG A 85 17.79 -3.25 10.05
CA ARG A 85 17.80 -1.81 10.37
C ARG A 85 18.86 -1.04 9.57
N ARG A 86 20.02 -1.65 9.34
CA ARG A 86 21.08 -1.05 8.51
C ARG A 86 20.65 -0.93 7.05
N LEU A 87 20.07 -2.00 6.49
CA LEU A 87 19.53 -2.00 5.13
C LEU A 87 18.42 -0.96 4.97
N GLU A 88 17.50 -0.85 5.94
CA GLU A 88 16.46 0.18 5.95
C GLU A 88 17.06 1.60 5.92
N GLY A 89 18.12 1.85 6.71
CA GLY A 89 18.82 3.14 6.69
C GLY A 89 19.53 3.43 5.36
N GLU A 90 20.16 2.43 4.75
CA GLU A 90 20.83 2.59 3.45
C GLU A 90 19.81 2.84 2.33
N VAL A 91 18.67 2.13 2.36
CA VAL A 91 17.55 2.33 1.43
C VAL A 91 16.95 3.72 1.60
N GLN A 92 16.71 4.18 2.83
CA GLN A 92 16.24 5.55 3.09
C GLN A 92 17.22 6.60 2.56
N ARG A 93 18.53 6.38 2.74
CA ARG A 93 19.57 7.28 2.24
C ARG A 93 19.61 7.31 0.72
N LEU A 94 19.56 6.16 0.05
CA LEU A 94 19.50 6.08 -1.41
C LEU A 94 18.23 6.76 -1.94
N ASN A 95 17.09 6.50 -1.32
CA ASN A 95 15.83 7.15 -1.67
C ASN A 95 15.92 8.67 -1.53
N ALA A 96 16.59 9.19 -0.49
CA ALA A 96 16.80 10.64 -0.36
C ALA A 96 17.65 11.22 -1.50
N VAL A 97 18.60 10.45 -2.04
CA VAL A 97 19.43 10.87 -3.20
C VAL A 97 18.67 10.76 -4.52
N LEU A 98 17.80 9.76 -4.64
CA LEU A 98 17.03 9.47 -5.86
C LEU A 98 15.69 10.22 -5.93
N ARG A 99 15.24 10.84 -4.84
CA ARG A 99 14.00 11.62 -4.84
C ARG A 99 14.13 12.81 -5.81
N PRO A 100 13.13 13.04 -6.68
CA PRO A 100 13.18 14.15 -7.62
C PRO A 100 13.32 15.48 -6.87
N ARG A 101 14.19 16.34 -7.36
CA ARG A 101 14.45 17.65 -6.76
C ARG A 101 13.23 18.56 -6.95
N ALA A 102 13.12 19.58 -6.10
CA ALA A 102 12.09 20.59 -6.30
C ALA A 102 12.31 21.31 -7.64
N GLY A 103 11.23 21.48 -8.40
CA GLY A 103 11.23 22.01 -9.77
C GLY A 103 11.56 20.97 -10.84
N GLU A 104 11.79 19.71 -10.48
CA GLU A 104 12.04 18.65 -11.45
C GLU A 104 10.76 18.18 -12.14
N VAL A 105 10.87 17.90 -13.43
CA VAL A 105 9.81 17.33 -14.23
C VAL A 105 9.77 15.82 -14.02
N VAL A 106 8.62 15.31 -13.60
CA VAL A 106 8.41 13.93 -13.15
C VAL A 106 7.21 13.30 -13.83
N THR A 107 7.12 11.98 -13.71
CA THR A 107 6.03 11.21 -14.30
C THR A 107 4.87 11.01 -13.31
N PRO A 108 3.67 10.66 -13.79
CA PRO A 108 2.57 10.22 -12.92
C PRO A 108 2.92 9.05 -12.00
N ARG A 109 3.85 8.16 -12.42
CA ARG A 109 4.33 7.06 -11.57
C ARG A 109 5.12 7.55 -10.36
N ASP A 110 5.80 8.69 -10.47
CA ASP A 110 6.50 9.29 -9.34
C ASP A 110 5.50 9.84 -8.30
N LEU A 111 4.38 10.40 -8.76
CA LEU A 111 3.27 10.81 -7.89
C LEU A 111 2.64 9.59 -7.19
N GLU A 112 2.35 8.52 -7.92
CA GLU A 112 1.79 7.29 -7.34
C GLU A 112 2.69 6.70 -6.26
N ARG A 113 4.01 6.64 -6.52
CA ARG A 113 5.00 6.19 -5.54
C ARG A 113 4.98 7.07 -4.28
N GLU A 114 4.91 8.39 -4.43
CA GLU A 114 4.90 9.28 -3.27
C GLU A 114 3.58 9.22 -2.47
N PHE A 115 2.43 8.98 -3.14
CA PHE A 115 1.19 8.64 -2.43
C PHE A 115 1.33 7.36 -1.62
N GLN A 116 1.93 6.32 -2.20
CA GLN A 116 2.15 5.06 -1.51
C GLN A 116 3.06 5.25 -0.29
N GLU A 117 4.21 5.89 -0.46
CA GLU A 117 5.15 6.17 0.64
C GLU A 117 4.48 6.97 1.78
N ALA A 118 3.72 8.02 1.46
CA ALA A 118 3.05 8.84 2.46
C ALA A 118 1.98 8.05 3.24
N LEU A 119 1.19 7.22 2.56
CA LEU A 119 0.12 6.44 3.19
C LEU A 119 0.67 5.26 4.01
N GLU A 120 1.73 4.61 3.53
CA GLU A 120 2.41 3.51 4.23
C GLU A 120 3.11 3.99 5.51
N ALA A 121 3.70 5.19 5.50
CA ALA A 121 4.32 5.81 6.67
C ALA A 121 3.35 5.97 7.87
N GLY A 122 2.04 6.01 7.61
CA GLY A 122 1.01 6.11 8.64
C GLY A 122 0.82 7.52 9.19
N GLY A 123 0.10 7.63 10.32
CA GLY A 123 -0.24 8.92 10.93
C GLY A 123 -1.38 9.67 10.21
N ASP A 124 -1.33 11.01 10.25
CA ASP A 124 -2.31 11.89 9.59
C ASP A 124 -1.82 12.32 8.21
N VAL A 125 -2.45 11.78 7.16
CA VAL A 125 -2.12 12.06 5.76
C VAL A 125 -3.24 12.85 5.13
N ARG A 126 -2.89 14.01 4.55
CA ARG A 126 -3.84 14.88 3.86
C ARG A 126 -3.53 14.92 2.38
N LEU A 127 -4.45 14.41 1.57
CA LEU A 127 -4.38 14.41 0.12
C LEU A 127 -5.37 15.44 -0.43
N THR A 128 -4.89 16.33 -1.29
CA THR A 128 -5.73 17.34 -1.92
C THR A 128 -5.48 17.34 -3.42
N VAL A 129 -6.54 17.27 -4.22
CA VAL A 129 -6.45 17.09 -5.66
C VAL A 129 -7.31 18.12 -6.38
N LEU A 130 -6.72 18.80 -7.36
CA LEU A 130 -7.42 19.49 -8.44
C LEU A 130 -7.14 18.73 -9.73
N GLY A 131 -8.18 18.20 -10.38
CA GLY A 131 -8.03 17.42 -11.61
C GLY A 131 -9.26 17.52 -12.51
N PHE A 132 -9.23 16.81 -13.63
CA PHE A 132 -10.30 16.76 -14.63
C PHE A 132 -11.42 15.80 -14.22
N THR A 133 -11.25 14.48 -14.43
CA THR A 133 -12.26 13.48 -14.02
C THR A 133 -11.90 12.77 -12.71
N GLY A 134 -10.64 12.91 -12.30
CA GLY A 134 -10.06 12.21 -11.15
C GLY A 134 -9.50 10.82 -11.46
N GLU A 135 -9.57 10.36 -12.71
CA GLU A 135 -9.08 9.06 -13.15
C GLU A 135 -7.63 8.76 -12.75
N THR A 136 -6.72 9.70 -13.04
CA THR A 136 -5.27 9.57 -12.81
C THR A 136 -4.90 9.34 -11.34
N PHE A 137 -5.74 9.77 -10.39
CA PHE A 137 -5.44 9.58 -8.97
C PHE A 137 -6.37 8.57 -8.30
N ALA A 138 -7.65 8.52 -8.66
CA ALA A 138 -8.64 7.73 -7.93
C ALA A 138 -8.37 6.22 -8.05
N THR A 139 -7.99 5.76 -9.24
CA THR A 139 -7.70 4.34 -9.47
C THR A 139 -6.44 3.88 -8.74
N PRO A 140 -5.27 4.54 -8.88
CA PRO A 140 -4.09 4.19 -8.10
C PRO A 140 -4.30 4.31 -6.59
N LEU A 141 -4.91 5.41 -6.13
CA LEU A 141 -5.15 5.64 -4.71
C LEU A 141 -6.03 4.56 -4.10
N ARG A 142 -7.10 4.14 -4.78
CA ARG A 142 -7.93 3.01 -4.34
C ARG A 142 -7.09 1.75 -4.13
N THR A 143 -6.24 1.43 -5.10
CA THR A 143 -5.37 0.24 -5.03
C THR A 143 -4.42 0.33 -3.84
N ILE A 144 -3.80 1.48 -3.62
CA ILE A 144 -2.91 1.72 -2.47
C ILE A 144 -3.67 1.54 -1.16
N LEU A 145 -4.83 2.18 -0.99
CA LEU A 145 -5.65 2.08 0.23
C LEU A 145 -6.07 0.63 0.53
N GLN A 146 -6.31 -0.19 -0.50
CA GLN A 146 -6.61 -1.61 -0.37
C GLN A 146 -5.42 -2.46 0.04
N GLY A 147 -4.20 -2.01 -0.26
CA GLY A 147 -2.93 -2.68 0.07
C GLY A 147 -2.35 -2.31 1.43
N LEU A 148 -2.88 -1.28 2.11
CA LEU A 148 -2.31 -0.80 3.36
C LEU A 148 -2.30 -1.85 4.48
N ASN A 149 -1.21 -1.84 5.25
CA ASN A 149 -1.07 -2.59 6.49
C ASN A 149 -2.08 -2.11 7.55
N ARG A 150 -2.41 -3.01 8.49
CA ARG A 150 -3.24 -2.67 9.65
C ARG A 150 -2.56 -1.59 10.48
N ASP A 151 -3.27 -0.51 10.69
CA ASP A 151 -2.90 0.61 11.55
C ASP A 151 -4.19 1.36 11.89
N PRO A 152 -4.78 1.13 13.08
CA PRO A 152 -6.02 1.78 13.48
C PRO A 152 -5.85 3.27 13.80
N LEU A 153 -4.62 3.75 14.00
CA LEU A 153 -4.33 5.15 14.32
C LEU A 153 -4.14 6.01 13.07
N ARG A 154 -4.00 5.40 11.89
CA ARG A 154 -3.91 6.12 10.61
C ARG A 154 -5.18 6.93 10.36
N THR A 155 -5.01 8.17 9.93
CA THR A 155 -6.07 9.03 9.42
C THR A 155 -5.68 9.52 8.04
N VAL A 156 -6.59 9.34 7.06
CA VAL A 156 -6.41 9.83 5.70
C VAL A 156 -7.55 10.77 5.38
N SER A 157 -7.25 12.00 5.00
CA SER A 157 -8.25 12.94 4.48
C SER A 157 -8.01 13.25 3.01
N LEU A 158 -9.04 13.08 2.20
CA LEU A 158 -9.00 13.30 0.76
C LEU A 158 -10.01 14.38 0.38
N ARG A 159 -9.50 15.46 -0.24
CA ARG A 159 -10.32 16.50 -0.88
C ARG A 159 -10.05 16.51 -2.37
N VAL A 160 -11.12 16.49 -3.17
CA VAL A 160 -11.02 16.43 -4.62
C VAL A 160 -11.89 17.53 -5.23
N LEU A 161 -11.27 18.37 -6.04
CA LEU A 161 -11.92 19.42 -6.81
C LEU A 161 -11.84 19.07 -8.30
N VAL A 162 -12.99 19.05 -8.96
CA VAL A 162 -13.13 18.77 -10.39
C VAL A 162 -14.03 19.81 -11.06
N PRO A 163 -14.04 19.93 -12.40
CA PRO A 163 -14.96 20.82 -13.09
C PRO A 163 -16.43 20.44 -12.88
N ASP A 164 -17.28 21.47 -12.84
CA ASP A 164 -18.73 21.34 -12.86
C ASP A 164 -19.24 21.20 -14.30
N PHE A 165 -19.46 19.94 -14.71
CA PHE A 165 -20.03 19.59 -16.00
C PHE A 165 -21.56 19.63 -16.04
N THR A 166 -22.25 20.13 -15.00
CA THR A 166 -23.70 20.39 -15.10
C THR A 166 -24.01 21.58 -16.00
N LYS A 167 -23.05 22.48 -16.15
CA LYS A 167 -23.12 23.67 -16.99
C LYS A 167 -22.43 23.44 -18.33
N GLU A 168 -22.84 24.20 -19.34
CA GLU A 168 -22.23 24.19 -20.66
C GLU A 168 -20.75 24.56 -20.59
N ILE A 169 -19.91 23.89 -21.37
CA ILE A 169 -18.48 24.16 -21.45
C ILE A 169 -17.97 23.93 -22.86
N GLU A 170 -17.06 24.78 -23.33
CA GLU A 170 -16.47 24.61 -24.66
C GLU A 170 -15.41 23.50 -24.69
N VAL A 171 -14.60 23.37 -23.63
CA VAL A 171 -13.52 22.38 -23.56
C VAL A 171 -13.57 21.65 -22.22
N PRO A 172 -13.71 20.31 -22.22
CA PRO A 172 -13.92 19.42 -23.38
C PRO A 172 -15.27 19.65 -24.09
N GLY A 173 -15.35 19.37 -25.40
CA GLY A 173 -16.53 19.69 -26.21
C GLY A 173 -16.56 19.05 -27.59
N GLN A 174 -17.49 19.45 -28.45
CA GLN A 174 -17.65 18.96 -29.82
C GLN A 174 -16.98 19.92 -30.81
N VAL A 175 -16.18 19.38 -31.73
CA VAL A 175 -15.57 20.14 -32.82
C VAL A 175 -16.55 20.21 -33.98
N GLY A 176 -16.94 21.43 -34.36
CA GLY A 176 -17.78 21.68 -35.53
C GLY A 176 -16.98 21.67 -36.84
N ALA A 177 -17.69 21.69 -37.97
CA ALA A 177 -17.08 21.73 -39.30
C ALA A 177 -16.19 22.97 -39.54
N ASP A 178 -16.38 24.06 -38.81
CA ASP A 178 -15.54 25.26 -38.86
C ASP A 178 -14.30 25.20 -37.95
N GLY A 179 -14.08 24.05 -37.29
CA GLY A 179 -12.98 23.82 -36.36
C GLY A 179 -13.17 24.45 -34.98
N LYS A 180 -14.31 25.09 -34.70
CA LYS A 180 -14.61 25.62 -33.37
C LYS A 180 -15.13 24.54 -32.45
N VAL A 181 -14.80 24.68 -31.18
CA VAL A 181 -15.30 23.79 -30.12
C VAL A 181 -16.54 24.41 -29.51
N SER A 182 -17.54 23.58 -29.29
CA SER A 182 -18.82 23.96 -28.67
C SER A 182 -19.20 22.93 -27.61
N ASP A 183 -20.22 23.25 -26.82
CA ASP A 183 -20.70 22.33 -25.79
C ASP A 183 -21.11 20.97 -26.36
N ALA A 184 -20.75 19.91 -25.65
CA ALA A 184 -21.15 18.54 -25.98
C ALA A 184 -21.95 17.94 -24.81
N PRO A 185 -23.29 18.14 -24.75
CA PRO A 185 -24.10 17.73 -23.60
C PRO A 185 -23.98 16.26 -23.22
N ARG A 186 -23.96 15.36 -24.21
CA ARG A 186 -23.79 13.91 -23.99
C ARG A 186 -22.41 13.59 -23.42
N PHE A 187 -21.37 14.26 -23.90
CA PHE A 187 -20.01 14.04 -23.42
C PHE A 187 -19.84 14.56 -21.99
N ARG A 188 -20.38 15.75 -21.69
CA ARG A 188 -20.44 16.25 -20.31
C ARG A 188 -21.14 15.28 -19.37
N GLU A 189 -22.27 14.69 -19.79
CA GLU A 189 -22.97 13.71 -18.95
C GLU A 189 -22.10 12.46 -18.70
N GLN A 190 -21.40 11.96 -19.71
CA GLN A 190 -20.43 10.88 -19.54
C GLN A 190 -19.31 11.23 -18.54
N LEU A 191 -18.76 12.46 -18.62
CA LEU A 191 -17.74 12.92 -17.68
C LEU A 191 -18.27 13.04 -16.25
N ARG A 192 -19.53 13.48 -16.08
CA ARG A 192 -20.21 13.49 -14.77
C ARG A 192 -20.34 12.08 -14.19
N HIS A 193 -20.71 11.12 -15.03
CA HIS A 193 -20.76 9.72 -14.63
C HIS A 193 -19.40 9.20 -14.18
N GLN A 194 -18.35 9.44 -14.96
CA GLN A 194 -16.99 9.03 -14.62
C GLN A 194 -16.54 9.63 -13.27
N ILE A 195 -16.78 10.92 -13.03
CA ILE A 195 -16.48 11.58 -11.76
C ILE A 195 -17.24 10.92 -10.60
N ALA A 196 -18.54 10.69 -10.76
CA ALA A 196 -19.37 10.06 -9.74
C ALA A 196 -18.94 8.61 -9.43
N GLU A 197 -18.52 7.86 -10.44
CA GLU A 197 -17.96 6.52 -10.26
C GLU A 197 -16.64 6.55 -9.46
N HIS A 198 -15.74 7.48 -9.76
CA HIS A 198 -14.49 7.65 -9.01
C HIS A 198 -14.74 8.07 -7.56
N GLU A 199 -15.67 8.99 -7.32
CA GLU A 199 -16.09 9.38 -5.98
C GLU A 199 -16.63 8.18 -5.20
N SER A 200 -17.61 7.46 -5.77
CA SER A 200 -18.25 6.29 -5.16
C SER A 200 -17.22 5.20 -4.84
N SER A 201 -16.32 4.93 -5.78
CA SER A 201 -15.23 3.97 -5.65
C SER A 201 -14.30 4.30 -4.46
N LEU A 202 -13.94 5.57 -4.27
CA LEU A 202 -13.13 6.03 -3.13
C LEU A 202 -13.93 6.06 -1.82
N LYS A 203 -15.17 6.55 -1.81
CA LYS A 203 -16.05 6.52 -0.63
C LYS A 203 -16.30 5.09 -0.14
N SER A 204 -16.35 4.11 -1.04
CA SER A 204 -16.46 2.69 -0.66
C SER A 204 -15.26 2.19 0.16
N GLN A 205 -14.09 2.84 0.07
CA GLN A 205 -12.92 2.49 0.87
C GLN A 205 -13.06 2.90 2.34
N ILE A 206 -13.95 3.84 2.68
CA ILE A 206 -14.17 4.28 4.07
C ILE A 206 -14.55 3.09 4.95
N GLY A 207 -15.60 2.35 4.56
CA GLY A 207 -16.04 1.16 5.29
C GLY A 207 -15.02 0.02 5.24
N ARG A 208 -14.35 -0.18 4.09
CA ARG A 208 -13.35 -1.24 3.93
C ARG A 208 -12.12 -1.03 4.81
N MET A 209 -11.62 0.20 4.91
CA MET A 209 -10.49 0.52 5.78
C MET A 209 -10.85 0.32 7.26
N ALA A 210 -12.03 0.78 7.67
CA ALA A 210 -12.52 0.60 9.03
C ALA A 210 -12.63 -0.89 9.39
N LEU A 211 -13.29 -1.70 8.55
CA LEU A 211 -13.45 -3.14 8.77
C LEU A 211 -12.11 -3.89 8.77
N ALA A 212 -11.16 -3.47 7.94
CA ALA A 212 -9.84 -4.10 7.87
C ALA A 212 -8.88 -3.66 8.99
N GLY A 213 -9.24 -2.64 9.79
CA GLY A 213 -8.37 -2.05 10.81
C GLY A 213 -7.18 -1.27 10.21
N ARG A 214 -7.39 -0.62 9.06
CA ARG A 214 -6.37 0.13 8.30
C ARG A 214 -6.37 1.64 8.55
N GLY A 215 -7.22 2.08 9.47
CA GLY A 215 -7.37 3.47 9.88
C GLY A 215 -8.71 4.06 9.49
N THR A 216 -8.76 5.38 9.48
CA THR A 216 -9.92 6.20 9.11
C THR A 216 -9.67 6.91 7.78
N LEU A 217 -10.73 7.06 6.98
CA LEU A 217 -10.69 7.75 5.70
C LEU A 217 -11.87 8.71 5.60
N THR A 218 -11.61 9.95 5.19
CA THR A 218 -12.64 10.91 4.79
C THR A 218 -12.45 11.28 3.33
N VAL A 219 -13.52 11.28 2.54
CA VAL A 219 -13.49 11.61 1.11
C VAL A 219 -14.52 12.69 0.81
N GLU A 220 -14.07 13.83 0.31
CA GLU A 220 -14.92 14.95 -0.09
C GLU A 220 -14.64 15.34 -1.55
N PHE A 221 -15.68 15.34 -2.38
CA PHE A 221 -15.63 15.83 -3.75
C PHE A 221 -16.44 17.13 -3.83
N ARG A 222 -15.85 18.13 -4.48
CA ARG A 222 -16.52 19.37 -4.86
C ARG A 222 -16.32 19.66 -6.33
N VAL A 223 -17.23 20.43 -6.88
CA VAL A 223 -17.19 20.87 -8.27
C VAL A 223 -17.19 22.40 -8.36
N LEU A 224 -16.46 22.91 -9.35
CA LEU A 224 -16.40 24.33 -9.67
C LEU A 224 -16.53 24.49 -11.18
N HIS A 225 -17.32 25.45 -11.64
CA HIS A 225 -17.44 25.73 -13.06
C HIS A 225 -16.17 26.38 -13.59
N MET A 226 -15.35 25.60 -14.31
CA MET A 226 -14.05 26.00 -14.85
C MET A 226 -13.63 25.05 -15.97
N SER A 227 -12.79 25.51 -16.89
CA SER A 227 -12.09 24.63 -17.83
C SER A 227 -10.95 23.87 -17.13
N PRO A 228 -10.76 22.57 -17.37
CA PRO A 228 -9.71 21.79 -16.73
C PRO A 228 -8.37 22.04 -17.42
N SER A 229 -7.70 23.14 -17.04
CA SER A 229 -6.38 23.52 -17.56
C SER A 229 -5.22 23.12 -16.65
N LEU A 230 -5.48 22.91 -15.36
CA LEU A 230 -4.49 22.72 -14.31
C LEU A 230 -4.72 21.41 -13.53
N LYS A 231 -3.63 20.74 -13.19
CA LYS A 231 -3.56 19.61 -12.25
C LYS A 231 -2.79 20.05 -11.02
N LEU A 232 -3.33 19.80 -9.83
CA LEU A 232 -2.59 19.94 -8.58
C LEU A 232 -2.81 18.71 -7.70
N TYR A 233 -1.74 18.19 -7.12
CA TYR A 233 -1.79 17.13 -6.13
C TYR A 233 -0.93 17.54 -4.93
N PHE A 234 -1.54 17.66 -3.76
CA PHE A 234 -0.86 17.95 -2.50
C PHE A 234 -0.78 16.69 -1.65
N ILE A 235 0.38 16.47 -1.06
CA ILE A 235 0.62 15.40 -0.07
C ILE A 235 1.07 16.06 1.24
N SER A 236 0.22 15.97 2.25
CA SER A 236 0.39 16.53 3.61
C SER A 236 0.71 18.02 3.69
N ASN A 237 0.51 18.78 2.60
CA ASN A 237 0.97 20.16 2.38
C ASN A 237 2.49 20.34 2.29
N ASP A 238 3.24 19.24 2.29
CA ASP A 238 4.70 19.28 2.24
C ASP A 238 5.21 19.17 0.81
N VAL A 239 4.43 18.50 -0.04
CA VAL A 239 4.77 18.23 -1.44
C VAL A 239 3.60 18.60 -2.34
N VAL A 240 3.92 19.23 -3.47
CA VAL A 240 2.97 19.61 -4.51
C VAL A 240 3.48 19.10 -5.86
N TYR A 241 2.60 18.41 -6.57
CA TYR A 241 2.77 18.15 -7.98
C TYR A 241 1.84 19.07 -8.76
N GLU A 242 2.37 19.80 -9.73
CA GLU A 242 1.57 20.60 -10.65
C GLU A 242 1.79 20.21 -12.10
N GLY A 243 0.75 20.31 -12.92
CA GLY A 243 0.86 20.07 -14.35
C GLY A 243 -0.28 20.75 -15.10
N ILE A 244 -0.20 20.76 -16.42
CA ILE A 244 -1.25 21.30 -17.28
C ILE A 244 -1.86 20.18 -18.14
N TYR A 245 -3.09 20.39 -18.58
CA TYR A 245 -3.69 19.58 -19.63
C TYR A 245 -3.31 20.19 -20.98
N ASP A 246 -2.20 19.72 -21.55
CA ASP A 246 -1.61 20.22 -22.80
C ASP A 246 -1.88 19.32 -24.01
N LYS A 247 -2.45 18.13 -23.80
CA LYS A 247 -2.79 17.17 -24.85
C LYS A 247 -4.28 17.18 -25.10
N LEU A 248 -4.62 17.55 -26.34
CA LEU A 248 -5.96 17.45 -26.88
C LEU A 248 -6.04 16.20 -27.75
N ASP A 249 -7.10 15.42 -27.57
CA ASP A 249 -7.38 14.24 -28.38
C ASP A 249 -8.72 14.41 -29.11
N LEU A 250 -8.75 14.00 -30.36
CA LEU A 250 -9.95 14.00 -31.17
C LEU A 250 -10.51 12.58 -31.20
N ARG A 251 -11.61 12.38 -30.49
CA ARG A 251 -12.26 11.07 -30.35
C ARG A 251 -13.56 11.03 -31.13
N PRO A 252 -13.90 9.90 -31.76
CA PRO A 252 -15.25 9.74 -32.29
C PRO A 252 -16.26 9.78 -31.14
N ALA A 253 -17.37 10.50 -31.33
CA ALA A 253 -18.47 10.50 -30.38
C ALA A 253 -19.00 9.07 -30.17
N PRO A 254 -19.25 8.64 -28.92
CA PRO A 254 -19.82 7.32 -28.67
C PRO A 254 -21.24 7.25 -29.27
N GLU A 255 -21.41 6.31 -30.21
CA GLU A 255 -22.65 5.95 -30.91
C GLU A 255 -23.34 7.08 -31.70
N VAL A 256 -22.94 7.25 -32.97
CA VAL A 256 -23.87 7.70 -34.02
C VAL A 256 -24.27 6.47 -34.84
N THR A 257 -25.46 5.93 -34.57
CA THR A 257 -26.11 4.90 -35.42
C THR A 257 -26.65 5.46 -36.74
N ALA A 258 -26.55 6.77 -36.95
CA ALA A 258 -26.76 7.44 -38.22
C ALA A 258 -25.40 7.80 -38.85
N ALA A 259 -25.32 7.77 -40.18
CA ALA A 259 -24.10 8.17 -40.88
C ALA A 259 -23.67 9.58 -40.43
N PRO A 260 -22.40 9.80 -40.05
CA PRO A 260 -21.92 11.12 -39.67
C PRO A 260 -22.06 12.06 -40.88
N GLU A 261 -22.84 13.13 -40.73
CA GLU A 261 -22.75 14.25 -41.66
C GLU A 261 -21.34 14.82 -41.58
N ALA A 262 -20.74 15.16 -42.73
CA ALA A 262 -19.33 15.47 -42.84
C ALA A 262 -18.92 16.62 -41.88
N GLY A 263 -18.18 16.28 -40.83
CA GLY A 263 -17.69 17.24 -39.82
C GLY A 263 -18.41 17.18 -38.47
N ASP A 264 -19.50 16.42 -38.36
CA ASP A 264 -20.21 16.19 -37.10
C ASP A 264 -19.73 14.88 -36.43
N GLY A 265 -19.27 15.00 -35.19
CA GLY A 265 -19.03 13.83 -34.32
C GLY A 265 -17.61 13.63 -33.81
N LEU A 266 -16.70 14.61 -33.96
CA LEU A 266 -15.42 14.59 -33.24
C LEU A 266 -15.55 15.33 -31.90
N LEU A 267 -15.23 14.62 -30.82
CA LEU A 267 -15.11 15.18 -29.48
C LEU A 267 -13.67 15.60 -29.24
N LEU A 268 -13.49 16.82 -28.75
CA LEU A 268 -12.25 17.31 -28.20
C LEU A 268 -12.16 16.92 -26.72
N ASP A 269 -11.31 15.96 -26.42
CA ASP A 269 -11.05 15.47 -25.07
C ASP A 269 -9.69 15.98 -24.56
N LEU A 270 -9.59 16.16 -23.24
CA LEU A 270 -8.36 16.54 -22.55
C LEU A 270 -7.71 15.30 -21.95
N ILE A 271 -6.63 14.82 -22.57
CA ILE A 271 -5.91 13.65 -22.05
C ILE A 271 -4.90 14.08 -20.98
N GLY A 272 -5.13 13.58 -19.76
CA GLY A 272 -4.27 13.86 -18.62
C GLY A 272 -3.31 12.75 -18.20
N TYR A 273 -3.48 11.52 -18.70
CA TYR A 273 -2.88 10.33 -18.08
C TYR A 273 -1.34 10.31 -18.15
N ASP A 274 -0.74 10.82 -19.23
CA ASP A 274 0.72 10.84 -19.45
C ASP A 274 1.30 12.27 -19.53
N SER A 275 0.64 13.28 -18.96
CA SER A 275 1.27 14.59 -18.89
C SER A 275 2.32 14.60 -17.79
N LEU A 276 3.47 15.18 -18.10
CA LEU A 276 4.53 15.41 -17.13
C LEU A 276 4.04 16.37 -16.03
N LEU A 277 4.52 16.15 -14.81
CA LEU A 277 4.25 16.99 -13.65
C LEU A 277 5.53 17.68 -13.21
N THR A 278 5.42 18.78 -12.50
CA THR A 278 6.55 19.41 -11.79
C THR A 278 6.37 19.16 -10.31
N ARG A 279 7.38 18.58 -9.65
CA ARG A 279 7.36 18.30 -8.21
C ARG A 279 7.97 19.46 -7.43
N TRP A 280 7.30 19.89 -6.37
CA TRP A 280 7.77 20.88 -5.41
C TRP A 280 7.69 20.30 -4.01
N SER A 281 8.69 20.55 -3.18
CA SER A 281 8.77 20.03 -1.82
C SER A 281 9.32 21.10 -0.87
N LEU A 282 8.87 21.10 0.40
CA LEU A 282 9.26 22.11 1.38
C LEU A 282 10.77 22.15 1.68
N ASP A 283 11.46 21.03 1.49
CA ASP A 283 12.92 20.90 1.58
C ASP A 283 13.66 21.50 0.38
N GLY A 284 12.94 21.86 -0.69
CA GLY A 284 13.47 22.46 -1.92
C GLY A 284 13.87 23.94 -1.84
N GLY A 285 13.93 24.52 -0.63
CA GLY A 285 14.29 25.91 -0.40
C GLY A 285 13.14 26.92 -0.55
N ASP A 286 13.46 28.21 -0.44
CA ASP A 286 12.45 29.29 -0.33
C ASP A 286 11.55 29.41 -1.56
N HIS A 287 12.10 29.19 -2.76
CA HIS A 287 11.33 29.25 -3.99
C HIS A 287 10.26 28.14 -4.04
N ALA A 288 10.62 26.90 -3.70
CA ALA A 288 9.68 25.78 -3.65
C ALA A 288 8.59 26.02 -2.59
N ARG A 289 8.96 26.53 -1.41
CA ARG A 289 8.00 26.93 -0.37
C ARG A 289 7.02 27.98 -0.86
N ALA A 290 7.48 29.00 -1.58
CA ALA A 290 6.62 30.05 -2.13
C ALA A 290 5.62 29.49 -3.16
N ILE A 291 6.05 28.55 -4.01
CA ILE A 291 5.17 27.89 -4.97
C ILE A 291 4.10 27.06 -4.26
N ILE A 292 4.50 26.22 -3.29
CA ILE A 292 3.57 25.39 -2.51
C ILE A 292 2.50 26.27 -1.84
N MET A 293 2.92 27.36 -1.20
CA MET A 293 2.02 28.33 -0.57
C MET A 293 1.02 28.91 -1.57
N ARG A 294 1.50 29.42 -2.71
CA ARG A 294 0.65 30.04 -3.75
C ARG A 294 -0.34 29.03 -4.35
N ARG A 295 0.09 27.80 -4.60
CA ARG A 295 -0.80 26.74 -5.12
C ARG A 295 -1.85 26.32 -4.11
N ARG A 296 -1.49 26.26 -2.83
CA ARG A 296 -2.44 25.98 -1.76
C ARG A 296 -3.48 27.08 -1.63
N GLU A 297 -3.06 28.34 -1.66
CA GLU A 297 -3.97 29.49 -1.63
C GLU A 297 -4.93 29.50 -2.82
N LEU A 298 -4.44 29.16 -4.02
CA LEU A 298 -5.27 28.99 -5.21
C LEU A 298 -6.32 27.89 -5.01
N PHE A 299 -5.88 26.71 -4.55
CA PHE A 299 -6.79 25.59 -4.29
C PHE A 299 -7.86 25.96 -3.27
N GLU A 300 -7.48 26.53 -2.13
CA GLU A 300 -8.42 26.92 -1.07
C GLU A 300 -9.40 28.00 -1.54
N THR A 301 -8.97 28.89 -2.44
CA THR A 301 -9.86 29.88 -3.07
C THR A 301 -10.92 29.18 -3.93
N PHE A 302 -10.51 28.24 -4.78
CA PHE A 302 -11.44 27.47 -5.60
C PHE A 302 -12.34 26.58 -4.75
N TRP A 303 -11.82 25.93 -3.73
CA TRP A 303 -12.55 25.04 -2.83
C TRP A 303 -13.69 25.76 -2.09
N LYS A 304 -13.46 27.01 -1.67
CA LYS A 304 -14.48 27.85 -1.03
C LYS A 304 -15.58 28.29 -1.99
N ALA A 305 -15.25 28.50 -3.25
CA ALA A 305 -16.21 28.85 -4.30
C ALA A 305 -16.96 27.63 -4.86
N ALA A 306 -16.39 26.44 -4.70
CA ALA A 306 -16.94 25.19 -5.17
C ALA A 306 -18.14 24.73 -4.33
N HIS A 307 -19.02 23.95 -4.95
CA HIS A 307 -20.15 23.30 -4.30
C HIS A 307 -20.01 21.78 -4.30
N GLU A 308 -20.83 21.10 -3.51
CA GLU A 308 -20.81 19.63 -3.45
C GLU A 308 -21.15 19.00 -4.80
N LEU A 309 -20.55 17.84 -5.07
CA LEU A 309 -20.89 17.03 -6.23
C LEU A 309 -22.32 16.50 -6.09
N THR A 310 -23.21 16.90 -6.99
CA THR A 310 -24.56 16.37 -7.05
C THR A 310 -24.53 14.97 -7.68
N PRO A 311 -25.27 13.97 -7.16
CA PRO A 311 -25.32 12.64 -7.74
C PRO A 311 -25.70 12.69 -9.23
N ALA A 312 -24.97 11.96 -10.08
CA ALA A 312 -25.35 11.77 -11.47
C ALA A 312 -26.67 10.98 -11.54
N THR A 313 -27.55 11.33 -12.47
CA THR A 313 -28.79 10.55 -12.70
C THR A 313 -28.39 9.25 -13.41
N PRO A 314 -28.82 8.05 -12.97
CA PRO A 314 -28.43 6.81 -13.62
C PRO A 314 -28.72 6.84 -15.13
N LEU A 315 -27.74 6.49 -15.96
CA LEU A 315 -27.96 6.27 -17.39
C LEU A 315 -29.03 5.16 -17.56
N PRO A 316 -30.04 5.35 -18.44
CA PRO A 316 -30.98 4.28 -18.74
C PRO A 316 -30.22 3.05 -19.24
N ALA A 317 -30.57 1.88 -18.70
CA ALA A 317 -29.98 0.61 -19.12
C ALA A 317 -30.12 0.45 -20.64
N GLN A 318 -29.02 0.10 -21.33
CA GLN A 318 -29.05 -0.16 -22.77
C GLN A 318 -30.11 -1.24 -23.07
N PRO A 319 -31.12 -0.96 -23.89
CA PRO A 319 -32.06 -1.98 -24.34
C PRO A 319 -31.36 -2.85 -25.38
N GLY A 320 -30.77 -3.97 -24.98
CA GLY A 320 -30.14 -4.88 -25.96
C GLY A 320 -29.25 -6.02 -25.47
N ALA A 321 -29.09 -6.26 -24.17
CA ALA A 321 -28.43 -7.47 -23.67
C ALA A 321 -29.47 -8.49 -23.20
N SER A 322 -30.01 -9.27 -24.14
CA SER A 322 -30.73 -10.52 -23.90
C SER A 322 -30.35 -11.51 -24.98
#